data_AF-A0A1V4AUY3-F1
#
_entry.id   AF-A0A1V4AUY3-F1
#
_cell.length_a   1.000
_cell.length_b   1.000
_cell.length_c   1.000
_cell.angle_alpha   90.00
_cell.angle_beta   90.00
_cell.angle_gamma   90.00
#
_symmetry.space_group_name_H-M   'P 1'
#
loop_
_entity.id
_entity.type
_entity.pdbx_description
1 polymer ?
#
loop_
_entity_poly.entity_id
_entity_poly.type
_entity_poly.pdbx_seq_one_letter_code
_entity_poly.pdbx_strand_id
1 'polypeptide(L)'
;MGTKYFFGTGKINPIHPAGFVIFGTLLLTALFFKRGFCGWICPIGTVSEWEWRFGDWFLKKLPQRVSYVIRNVPTRFTAGLSLVFTPIIALLILDVITMESFKSPLFRYLTPAYILAMVLPFAIPRKIWPDKVNDILARAWKFSILAFFIQVIFIKMPIAQLEVLYTRAPFVRVADIKMLKFFVNMSGMALSVILTIFIISLINKNYWCRFFCPYGALLGIIGYASPMRITRDTGKCIDCGKCTKACAMHILVEKKKHVLTHECVACYDCVNACPVNGALDMKLVGDRKKIHYVLYAVLLVGLYVAVTNTARATGHWYTKISDAEYILRISELDQPKYLHKAGQFEME
;
A
#
# COMPACT_ATOMS: atom_id res chain seq x y z
N MET A 1 9.59 11.26 -4.24
CA MET A 1 10.54 12.20 -4.90
C MET A 1 10.19 13.66 -4.61
N GLY A 2 8.96 14.13 -4.87
CA GLY A 2 8.57 15.53 -4.61
C GLY A 2 8.83 16.04 -3.19
N THR A 3 8.50 15.23 -2.17
CA THR A 3 8.76 15.59 -0.76
C THR A 3 10.25 15.73 -0.44
N LYS A 4 11.09 14.82 -0.96
CA LYS A 4 12.55 14.92 -0.82
C LYS A 4 13.10 16.19 -1.48
N TYR A 5 12.59 16.52 -2.68
CA TYR A 5 12.98 17.73 -3.39
C TYR A 5 12.60 19.00 -2.61
N PHE A 6 11.40 19.05 -2.02
CA PHE A 6 10.98 20.16 -1.17
C PHE A 6 11.89 20.34 0.06
N PHE A 7 12.15 19.28 0.82
CA PHE A 7 13.05 19.38 1.98
C PHE A 7 14.51 19.69 1.60
N GLY A 8 14.93 19.31 0.38
CA GLY A 8 16.30 19.56 -0.10
C GLY A 8 16.52 20.96 -0.68
N THR A 9 15.49 21.58 -1.27
CA THR A 9 15.62 22.84 -2.04
C THR A 9 14.74 23.98 -1.55
N GLY A 10 13.75 23.70 -0.69
CA GLY A 10 12.69 24.63 -0.31
C GLY A 10 11.63 24.87 -1.41
N LYS A 11 11.79 24.27 -2.60
CA LYS A 11 10.90 24.49 -3.75
C LYS A 11 9.90 23.35 -3.92
N ILE A 12 8.67 23.67 -4.30
CA ILE A 12 7.69 22.68 -4.75
C ILE A 12 7.94 22.41 -6.24
N ASN A 13 7.93 21.13 -6.65
CA ASN A 13 8.09 20.75 -8.06
C ASN A 13 6.99 21.42 -8.92
N PRO A 14 7.36 22.21 -9.95
CA PRO A 14 6.40 22.92 -10.79
C PRO A 14 5.61 22.01 -11.74
N ILE A 15 6.10 20.79 -12.02
CA ILE A 15 5.45 19.85 -12.94
C ILE A 15 4.30 19.13 -12.24
N HIS A 16 4.58 18.51 -11.08
CA HIS A 16 3.63 17.64 -10.35
C HIS A 16 3.38 18.11 -8.91
N PRO A 17 2.92 19.35 -8.67
CA PRO A 17 2.73 19.87 -7.32
C PRO A 17 1.59 19.16 -6.57
N ALA A 18 0.52 18.73 -7.26
CA ALA A 18 -0.57 17.96 -6.67
C ALA A 18 -0.09 16.65 -6.01
N GLY A 19 0.85 15.93 -6.63
CA GLY A 19 1.39 14.69 -6.07
C GLY A 19 2.10 14.90 -4.73
N PHE A 20 2.81 16.02 -4.57
CA PHE A 20 3.44 16.42 -3.31
C PHE A 20 2.39 16.71 -2.23
N VAL A 21 1.36 17.51 -2.57
CA VAL A 21 0.26 17.86 -1.66
C VAL A 21 -0.52 16.63 -1.21
N ILE A 22 -0.93 15.78 -2.16
CA ILE A 22 -1.67 14.55 -1.86
C ILE A 22 -0.85 13.66 -0.94
N PHE A 23 0.42 13.40 -1.28
CA PHE A 23 1.28 12.56 -0.46
C PHE A 23 1.48 13.14 0.95
N GLY A 24 1.76 14.44 1.08
CA GLY A 24 1.87 15.11 2.37
C GLY A 24 0.58 15.00 3.20
N THR A 25 -0.57 15.16 2.56
CA THR A 25 -1.89 14.99 3.19
C THR A 25 -2.09 13.54 3.66
N LEU A 26 -1.66 12.54 2.88
CA LEU A 26 -1.71 11.14 3.31
C LEU A 26 -0.88 10.91 4.58
N LEU A 27 0.35 11.44 4.65
CA LEU A 27 1.18 11.32 5.85
C LEU A 27 0.54 12.02 7.05
N LEU A 28 -0.05 13.20 6.85
CA LEU A 28 -0.75 13.95 7.89
C LEU A 28 -1.96 13.17 8.42
N THR A 29 -2.79 12.63 7.54
CA THR A 29 -3.91 11.77 7.94
C THR A 29 -3.43 10.53 8.67
N ALA A 30 -2.31 9.92 8.25
CA ALA A 30 -1.71 8.80 8.95
C ALA A 30 -1.31 9.16 10.39
N LEU A 31 -0.65 10.30 10.56
CA LEU A 31 -0.19 10.79 11.84
C LEU A 31 -1.34 11.05 12.81
N PHE A 32 -2.47 11.63 12.38
CA PHE A 32 -3.56 11.95 13.29
C PHE A 32 -4.61 10.83 13.43
N PHE A 33 -4.88 10.10 12.35
CA PHE A 33 -6.01 9.17 12.25
C PHE A 33 -5.61 7.71 12.02
N LYS A 34 -4.35 7.31 12.26
CA LYS A 34 -3.81 6.00 11.82
C LYS A 34 -3.96 5.84 10.31
N ARG A 35 -3.95 4.61 9.78
CA ARG A 35 -4.20 4.34 8.34
C ARG A 35 -5.68 4.55 7.94
N GLY A 36 -6.38 5.51 8.54
CA GLY A 36 -7.78 5.83 8.27
C GLY A 36 -8.06 6.12 6.81
N PHE A 37 -7.13 6.78 6.10
CA PHE A 37 -7.27 7.02 4.66
C PHE A 37 -7.56 5.73 3.88
N CYS A 38 -6.86 4.64 4.20
CA CYS A 38 -7.06 3.33 3.54
C CYS A 38 -8.46 2.74 3.79
N GLY A 39 -9.08 3.06 4.94
CA GLY A 39 -10.38 2.53 5.32
C GLY A 39 -11.58 3.38 4.87
N TRP A 40 -11.38 4.69 4.66
CA TRP A 40 -12.49 5.64 4.49
C TRP A 40 -12.44 6.49 3.21
N ILE A 41 -11.26 6.67 2.59
CA ILE A 41 -11.09 7.57 1.43
C ILE A 41 -10.53 6.81 0.22
N CYS A 42 -9.66 5.81 0.43
CA CYS A 42 -8.95 5.14 -0.66
C CYS A 42 -9.91 4.35 -1.57
N PRO A 43 -9.95 4.65 -2.89
CA PRO A 43 -10.87 3.98 -3.82
C PRO A 43 -10.56 2.48 -3.96
N ILE A 44 -9.28 2.09 -3.87
CA ILE A 44 -8.85 0.68 -3.92
C ILE A 44 -9.43 -0.10 -2.73
N GLY A 45 -9.54 0.54 -1.56
CA GLY A 45 -10.15 -0.09 -0.38
C GLY A 45 -11.65 -0.35 -0.60
N THR A 46 -12.37 0.64 -1.13
CA THR A 46 -13.81 0.50 -1.45
C THR A 46 -14.07 -0.60 -2.49
N VAL A 47 -13.27 -0.63 -3.57
CA VAL A 47 -13.37 -1.65 -4.60
C VAL A 47 -13.08 -3.04 -4.02
N SER A 48 -12.03 -3.17 -3.22
CA SER A 48 -11.69 -4.44 -2.55
C SER A 48 -12.77 -4.92 -1.58
N GLU A 49 -13.48 -4.01 -0.90
CA GLU A 49 -14.63 -4.36 -0.06
C GLU A 49 -15.77 -4.96 -0.88
N TRP A 50 -16.12 -4.35 -2.01
CA TRP A 50 -17.19 -4.81 -2.89
C TRP A 50 -16.86 -6.17 -3.52
N GLU A 51 -15.64 -6.31 -4.03
CA GLU A 51 -15.08 -7.56 -4.55
C GLU A 51 -15.17 -8.68 -3.52
N TRP A 52 -14.69 -8.42 -2.30
CA TRP A 52 -14.71 -9.42 -1.25
C TRP A 52 -16.14 -9.80 -0.84
N ARG A 53 -17.09 -8.85 -0.76
CA ARG A 53 -18.49 -9.18 -0.43
C ARG A 53 -19.10 -10.13 -1.45
N PHE A 54 -18.82 -9.89 -2.73
CA PHE A 54 -19.27 -10.78 -3.81
C PHE A 54 -18.63 -12.17 -3.71
N GLY A 55 -17.31 -12.23 -3.51
CA GLY A 55 -16.61 -13.51 -3.35
C GLY A 55 -17.02 -14.27 -2.08
N ASP A 56 -17.20 -13.57 -0.95
CA ASP A 56 -17.63 -14.15 0.33
C ASP A 56 -19.04 -14.75 0.25
N TRP A 57 -19.95 -14.10 -0.48
CA TRP A 57 -21.27 -14.64 -0.78
C TRP A 57 -21.21 -15.98 -1.51
N PHE A 58 -20.29 -16.14 -2.47
CA PHE A 58 -20.09 -17.40 -3.17
C PHE A 58 -19.38 -18.45 -2.28
N LEU A 59 -18.30 -18.06 -1.60
CA LEU A 59 -17.48 -18.95 -0.78
C LEU A 59 -18.21 -19.51 0.45
N LYS A 60 -19.31 -18.89 0.88
CA LYS A 60 -20.18 -19.38 1.96
C LYS A 60 -21.07 -20.55 1.53
N LYS A 61 -21.34 -20.71 0.23
CA LYS A 61 -22.14 -21.82 -0.32
C LYS A 61 -21.34 -23.12 -0.42
N LEU A 62 -20.00 -23.03 -0.39
CA LEU A 62 -19.12 -24.18 -0.50
C LEU A 62 -18.95 -24.91 0.85
N PRO A 63 -18.59 -26.21 0.83
CA PRO A 63 -18.26 -26.95 2.05
C PRO A 63 -17.16 -26.24 2.86
N GLN A 64 -17.26 -26.28 4.19
CA GLN A 64 -16.37 -25.54 5.10
C GLN A 64 -14.87 -25.83 4.85
N ARG A 65 -14.52 -27.10 4.57
CA ARG A 65 -13.14 -27.49 4.24
C ARG A 65 -12.64 -26.79 2.97
N VAL A 66 -13.45 -26.74 1.92
CA VAL A 66 -13.10 -26.13 0.63
C VAL A 66 -12.95 -24.61 0.79
N SER A 67 -13.93 -23.96 1.42
CA SER A 67 -13.90 -22.51 1.70
C SER A 67 -12.64 -22.11 2.48
N TYR A 68 -12.27 -22.91 3.48
CA TYR A 68 -11.07 -22.67 4.29
C TYR A 68 -9.76 -22.87 3.51
N VAL A 69 -9.68 -23.85 2.62
CA VAL A 69 -8.51 -24.02 1.74
C VAL A 69 -8.39 -22.82 0.80
N ILE A 70 -9.47 -22.46 0.10
CA ILE A 70 -9.48 -21.36 -0.87
C ILE A 70 -9.03 -20.05 -0.21
N ARG A 71 -9.52 -19.73 1.00
CA ARG A 71 -9.14 -18.50 1.72
C ARG A 71 -7.67 -18.42 2.11
N ASN A 72 -7.04 -19.56 2.40
CA ASN A 72 -5.65 -19.60 2.85
C ASN A 72 -4.62 -19.71 1.73
N VAL A 73 -5.00 -20.24 0.55
CA VAL A 73 -4.10 -20.41 -0.60
C VAL A 73 -3.40 -19.10 -0.99
N PRO A 74 -4.08 -17.94 -1.14
CA PRO A 74 -3.41 -16.69 -1.48
C PRO A 74 -2.32 -16.30 -0.46
N THR A 75 -2.64 -16.37 0.83
CA THR A 75 -1.70 -15.98 1.90
C THR A 75 -0.46 -16.88 1.89
N ARG A 76 -0.62 -18.18 1.67
CA ARG A 76 0.51 -19.13 1.52
C ARG A 76 1.35 -18.83 0.29
N PHE A 77 0.71 -18.55 -0.85
CA PHE A 77 1.38 -18.15 -2.07
C PHE A 77 2.21 -16.87 -1.87
N THR A 78 1.63 -15.86 -1.21
CA THR A 78 2.33 -14.60 -0.93
C THR A 78 3.43 -14.75 0.12
N ALA A 79 3.30 -15.69 1.06
CA ALA A 79 4.40 -16.06 1.95
C ALA A 79 5.57 -16.67 1.15
N GLY A 80 5.30 -17.55 0.19
CA GLY A 80 6.31 -18.11 -0.72
C GLY A 80 6.98 -17.02 -1.57
N LEU A 81 6.18 -16.12 -2.15
CA LEU A 81 6.66 -14.98 -2.91
C LEU A 81 7.60 -14.12 -2.04
N SER A 82 7.21 -13.88 -0.79
CA SER A 82 8.03 -13.14 0.16
C SER A 82 9.35 -13.84 0.49
N LEU A 83 9.36 -15.16 0.65
CA LEU A 83 10.59 -15.94 0.89
C LEU A 83 11.58 -15.86 -0.29
N VAL A 84 11.09 -15.74 -1.52
CA VAL A 84 11.94 -15.61 -2.72
C VAL A 84 12.45 -14.19 -2.90
N PHE A 85 11.56 -13.21 -2.89
CA PHE A 85 11.92 -11.86 -3.33
C PHE A 85 12.41 -10.95 -2.21
N THR A 86 12.05 -11.18 -0.94
CA THR A 86 12.63 -10.41 0.17
C THR A 86 14.16 -10.50 0.18
N PRO A 87 14.81 -11.67 0.08
CA PRO A 87 16.26 -11.73 0.00
C PRO A 87 16.80 -11.12 -1.31
N ILE A 88 16.13 -11.28 -2.45
CA ILE A 88 16.53 -10.63 -3.71
C ILE A 88 16.51 -9.11 -3.55
N ILE A 89 15.44 -8.54 -2.99
CA ILE A 89 15.31 -7.12 -2.73
C ILE A 89 16.39 -6.65 -1.74
N ALA A 90 16.67 -7.43 -0.70
CA ALA A 90 17.76 -7.11 0.24
C ALA A 90 19.12 -7.06 -0.47
N LEU A 91 19.42 -8.02 -1.36
CA LEU A 91 20.64 -8.02 -2.16
C LEU A 91 20.70 -6.84 -3.14
N LEU A 92 19.57 -6.44 -3.74
CA LEU A 92 19.47 -5.24 -4.58
C LEU A 92 19.70 -3.95 -3.79
N ILE A 93 19.23 -3.89 -2.54
CA ILE A 93 19.42 -2.76 -1.62
C ILE A 93 20.89 -2.63 -1.20
N LEU A 94 21.56 -3.77 -1.00
CA LEU A 94 22.98 -3.85 -0.64
C LEU A 94 23.93 -3.73 -1.85
N ASP A 95 23.39 -3.46 -3.04
CA ASP A 95 24.13 -3.36 -4.31
C ASP A 95 25.00 -4.61 -4.64
N VAL A 96 24.67 -5.77 -4.04
CA VAL A 96 25.32 -7.06 -4.31
C VAL A 96 24.90 -7.61 -5.67
N ILE A 97 23.65 -7.34 -6.07
CA ILE A 97 23.11 -7.71 -7.38
C ILE A 97 22.50 -6.48 -8.04
N THR A 98 22.45 -6.47 -9.37
CA THR A 98 21.82 -5.42 -10.17
C THR A 98 20.65 -5.97 -10.98
N MET A 99 19.90 -5.08 -11.64
CA MET A 99 18.82 -5.50 -12.54
C MET A 99 19.33 -6.33 -13.73
N GLU A 100 20.60 -6.22 -14.09
CA GLU A 100 21.23 -7.02 -15.15
C GLU A 100 21.54 -8.44 -14.69
N SER A 101 21.77 -8.64 -13.38
CA SER A 101 22.03 -9.96 -12.80
C SER A 101 20.89 -10.94 -13.08
N PHE A 102 19.64 -10.49 -13.22
CA PHE A 102 18.49 -11.35 -13.56
C PHE A 102 18.59 -11.99 -14.95
N LYS A 103 19.42 -11.45 -15.86
CA LYS A 103 19.67 -12.05 -17.18
C LYS A 103 20.76 -13.12 -17.15
N SER A 104 21.50 -13.22 -16.05
CA SER A 104 22.62 -14.17 -15.94
C SER A 104 22.14 -15.63 -15.81
N PRO A 105 22.96 -16.61 -16.24
CA PRO A 105 22.66 -18.04 -16.06
C PRO A 105 22.49 -18.46 -14.60
N LEU A 106 23.10 -17.73 -13.64
CA LEU A 106 23.03 -18.00 -12.20
C LEU A 106 21.59 -18.08 -11.70
N PHE A 107 20.73 -17.14 -12.11
CA PHE A 107 19.32 -17.14 -11.71
C PHE A 107 18.55 -18.36 -12.23
N ARG A 108 18.95 -18.91 -13.38
CA ARG A 108 18.38 -20.15 -13.90
C ARG A 108 18.76 -21.34 -13.04
N TYR A 109 20.01 -21.41 -12.54
CA TYR A 109 20.44 -22.45 -11.60
C TYR A 109 19.76 -22.36 -10.24
N LEU A 110 19.36 -21.16 -9.81
CA LEU A 110 18.63 -20.95 -8.55
C LEU A 110 17.13 -21.27 -8.64
N THR A 111 16.59 -21.53 -9.84
CA THR A 111 15.17 -21.84 -10.06
C THR A 111 14.63 -22.95 -9.14
N PRO A 112 15.31 -24.10 -8.93
CA PRO A 112 14.82 -25.13 -8.01
C PRO A 112 14.69 -24.63 -6.57
N ALA A 113 15.61 -23.79 -6.10
CA ALA A 113 15.54 -23.18 -4.78
C ALA A 113 14.35 -22.22 -4.67
N TYR A 114 14.06 -21.44 -5.72
CA TYR A 114 12.88 -20.57 -5.74
C TYR A 114 11.57 -21.36 -5.74
N ILE A 115 11.50 -22.45 -6.51
CA ILE A 115 10.34 -23.36 -6.51
C ILE A 115 10.16 -23.96 -5.11
N LEU A 116 11.23 -24.44 -4.49
CA LEU A 116 11.20 -24.99 -3.13
C LEU A 116 10.67 -23.95 -2.13
N ALA A 117 11.17 -22.72 -2.17
CA ALA A 117 10.71 -21.63 -1.31
C ALA A 117 9.21 -21.29 -1.53
N MET A 118 8.72 -21.36 -2.77
CA MET A 118 7.30 -21.15 -3.09
C MET A 118 6.39 -22.27 -2.57
N VAL A 119 6.85 -23.52 -2.60
CA VAL A 119 6.08 -24.70 -2.17
C VAL A 119 6.13 -24.91 -0.66
N LEU A 120 7.17 -24.44 0.01
CA LEU A 120 7.42 -24.64 1.44
C LEU A 120 6.23 -24.22 2.35
N PRO A 121 5.57 -23.06 2.15
CA PRO A 121 4.35 -22.67 2.88
C PRO A 121 3.15 -23.62 2.73
N PHE A 122 3.14 -24.45 1.68
CA PHE A 122 2.10 -25.44 1.41
C PHE A 122 2.46 -26.83 1.94
N ALA A 123 3.74 -27.20 1.90
CA ALA A 123 4.23 -28.52 2.29
C ALA A 123 4.34 -28.73 3.81
N ILE A 124 4.67 -27.69 4.58
CA ILE A 124 4.91 -27.84 6.02
C ILE A 124 3.58 -27.96 6.79
N PRO A 125 3.43 -28.98 7.67
CA PRO A 125 2.23 -29.14 8.49
C PRO A 125 1.99 -27.95 9.43
N ARG A 126 0.71 -27.63 9.66
CA ARG A 126 0.30 -26.48 10.51
C ARG A 126 0.83 -26.53 11.95
N LYS A 127 1.17 -27.71 12.46
CA LYS A 127 1.75 -27.88 13.79
C LYS A 127 3.09 -27.15 13.92
N ILE A 128 3.89 -27.15 12.86
CA ILE A 128 5.21 -26.50 12.81
C ILE A 128 5.07 -25.10 12.20
N TRP A 129 4.23 -24.96 11.17
CA TRP A 129 4.06 -23.71 10.43
C TRP A 129 2.60 -23.23 10.49
N PRO A 130 2.20 -22.55 11.59
CA PRO A 130 0.84 -22.09 11.75
C PRO A 130 0.51 -20.96 10.77
N ASP A 131 -0.78 -20.71 10.52
CA ASP A 131 -1.23 -19.68 9.57
C ASP A 131 -0.72 -18.27 9.93
N LYS A 132 -0.37 -18.02 11.19
CA LYS A 132 0.28 -16.77 11.64
C LYS A 132 1.67 -16.56 11.03
N VAL A 133 2.45 -17.63 10.83
CA VAL A 133 3.79 -17.54 10.22
C VAL A 133 3.66 -17.16 8.74
N ASN A 134 2.72 -17.79 8.02
CA ASN A 134 2.39 -17.42 6.64
C ASN A 134 2.03 -15.94 6.53
N ASP A 135 1.19 -15.44 7.44
CA ASP A 135 0.77 -14.05 7.46
C ASP A 135 1.92 -13.08 7.77
N ILE A 136 2.82 -13.41 8.70
CA ILE A 136 4.03 -12.61 8.98
C ILE A 136 4.93 -12.54 7.75
N LEU A 137 5.22 -13.69 7.13
CA LEU A 137 6.07 -13.76 5.95
C LEU A 137 5.44 -13.01 4.77
N ALA A 138 4.16 -13.22 4.50
CA ALA A 138 3.45 -12.52 3.45
C ALA A 138 3.45 -10.99 3.66
N ARG A 139 3.39 -10.50 4.92
CA ARG A 139 3.51 -9.07 5.20
C ARG A 139 4.90 -8.51 4.97
N ALA A 140 5.96 -9.30 5.11
CA ALA A 140 7.32 -8.82 4.86
C ALA A 140 7.47 -8.27 3.43
N TRP A 141 6.76 -8.86 2.46
CA TRP A 141 6.74 -8.43 1.05
C TRP A 141 6.55 -6.91 0.86
N LYS A 142 5.48 -6.30 1.39
CA LYS A 142 5.28 -4.84 1.25
C LYS A 142 6.34 -4.00 1.96
N PHE A 143 6.92 -4.49 3.05
CA PHE A 143 7.98 -3.77 3.76
C PHE A 143 9.30 -3.85 2.99
N SER A 144 9.59 -4.97 2.34
CA SER A 144 10.71 -5.12 1.39
C SER A 144 10.56 -4.15 0.22
N ILE A 145 9.37 -4.08 -0.41
CA ILE A 145 9.08 -3.11 -1.46
C ILE A 145 9.24 -1.67 -0.95
N LEU A 146 8.72 -1.36 0.24
CA LEU A 146 8.87 -0.04 0.84
C LEU A 146 10.35 0.30 1.07
N ALA A 147 11.14 -0.62 1.63
CA ALA A 147 12.56 -0.44 1.86
C ALA A 147 13.32 -0.18 0.56
N PHE A 148 12.99 -0.91 -0.51
CA PHE A 148 13.55 -0.68 -1.84
C PHE A 148 13.25 0.74 -2.34
N PHE A 149 12.00 1.19 -2.29
CA PHE A 149 11.65 2.55 -2.73
C PHE A 149 12.29 3.62 -1.86
N ILE A 150 12.38 3.41 -0.54
CA ILE A 150 13.07 4.34 0.36
C ILE A 150 14.55 4.43 -0.04
N GLN A 151 15.23 3.31 -0.26
CA GLN A 151 16.63 3.31 -0.63
C GLN A 151 16.88 3.99 -1.97
N VAL A 152 16.08 3.67 -3.00
CA VAL A 152 16.19 4.31 -4.31
C VAL A 152 15.95 5.82 -4.21
N ILE A 153 14.89 6.25 -3.52
CA ILE A 153 14.51 7.67 -3.47
C ILE A 153 15.44 8.48 -2.57
N PHE A 154 15.82 7.96 -1.40
CA PHE A 154 16.59 8.71 -0.40
C PHE A 154 18.09 8.55 -0.56
N ILE A 155 18.58 7.38 -0.95
CA ILE A 155 20.02 7.10 -1.06
C ILE A 155 20.49 7.26 -2.52
N LYS A 156 19.87 6.56 -3.48
CA LYS A 156 20.38 6.51 -4.86
C LYS A 156 20.11 7.77 -5.71
N MET A 157 19.20 8.66 -5.30
CA MET A 157 18.84 9.88 -6.06
C MET A 157 19.25 11.17 -5.33
N PRO A 158 20.46 11.71 -5.51
CA PRO A 158 20.86 13.03 -4.98
C PRO A 158 19.89 14.16 -5.37
N ILE A 159 19.83 15.21 -4.53
CA ILE A 159 18.93 16.35 -4.75
C ILE A 159 19.24 17.06 -6.08
N ALA A 160 20.52 17.20 -6.44
CA ALA A 160 20.94 17.77 -7.72
C ALA A 160 20.37 17.00 -8.93
N GLN A 161 20.34 15.67 -8.88
CA GLN A 161 19.75 14.87 -9.94
C GLN A 161 18.22 15.07 -10.01
N LEU A 162 17.54 15.21 -8.87
CA LEU A 162 16.11 15.52 -8.85
C LEU A 162 15.80 16.89 -9.45
N GLU A 163 16.65 17.89 -9.22
CA GLU A 163 16.50 19.22 -9.83
C GLU A 163 16.63 19.15 -11.36
N VAL A 164 17.66 18.47 -11.85
CA VAL A 164 17.86 18.22 -13.28
C VAL A 164 16.68 17.45 -13.87
N LEU A 165 16.19 16.42 -13.18
CA LEU A 165 15.04 15.63 -13.59
C LEU A 165 13.74 16.45 -13.70
N TYR A 166 13.48 17.37 -12.77
CA TYR A 166 12.26 18.20 -12.83
C TYR A 166 12.36 19.42 -13.73
N THR A 167 13.58 19.89 -14.05
CA THR A 167 13.76 21.09 -14.87
C THR A 167 14.05 20.78 -16.32
N ARG A 168 14.80 19.71 -16.58
CA ARG A 168 15.35 19.41 -17.91
C ARG A 168 14.92 18.05 -18.47
N ALA A 169 14.47 17.10 -17.65
CA ALA A 169 14.07 15.80 -18.18
C ALA A 169 12.63 15.85 -18.77
N PRO A 170 12.47 15.63 -20.08
CA PRO A 170 11.18 15.70 -20.75
C PRO A 170 10.24 14.55 -20.31
N PHE A 171 10.80 13.43 -19.86
CA PHE A 171 10.05 12.27 -19.36
C PHE A 171 9.07 12.62 -18.22
N VAL A 172 9.48 13.45 -17.25
CA VAL A 172 8.63 13.75 -16.08
C VAL A 172 7.38 14.51 -16.49
N ARG A 173 7.48 15.37 -17.49
CA ARG A 173 6.36 16.18 -17.99
C ARG A 173 5.29 15.35 -18.71
N VAL A 174 5.68 14.19 -19.26
CA VAL A 174 4.76 13.28 -19.98
C VAL A 174 4.38 12.03 -19.18
N ALA A 175 4.83 11.91 -17.93
CA ALA A 175 4.64 10.71 -17.12
C ALA A 175 3.16 10.34 -16.96
N ASP A 176 2.28 11.34 -16.75
CA ASP A 176 0.84 11.11 -16.59
C ASP A 176 0.18 10.62 -17.89
N ILE A 177 0.58 11.18 -19.03
CA ILE A 177 0.10 10.75 -20.35
C ILE A 177 0.55 9.31 -20.63
N LYS A 178 1.80 8.98 -20.29
CA LYS A 178 2.32 7.61 -20.44
C LYS A 178 1.57 6.63 -19.55
N MET A 179 1.23 7.04 -18.33
CA MET A 179 0.39 6.24 -17.44
C MET A 179 -0.99 6.00 -18.07
N LEU A 180 -1.63 7.04 -18.63
CA LEU A 180 -2.91 6.88 -19.32
C LEU A 180 -2.80 5.96 -20.55
N LYS A 181 -1.77 6.15 -21.40
CA LYS A 181 -1.52 5.30 -22.58
C LYS A 181 -1.30 3.84 -22.19
N PHE A 182 -0.65 3.57 -21.06
CA PHE A 182 -0.50 2.22 -20.51
C PHE A 182 -1.83 1.58 -20.15
N PHE A 183 -2.78 2.33 -19.57
CA PHE A 183 -4.11 1.79 -19.23
C PHE A 183 -5.03 1.63 -20.45
N VAL A 184 -4.95 2.54 -21.42
CA VAL A 184 -5.75 2.46 -22.66
C VAL A 184 -5.23 1.36 -23.58
N ASN A 185 -3.91 1.22 -23.72
CA ASN A 185 -3.25 0.20 -24.56
C ASN A 185 -2.63 -0.89 -23.69
N MET A 186 -3.43 -1.47 -22.81
CA MET A 186 -2.94 -2.44 -21.82
C MET A 186 -2.42 -3.71 -22.49
N SER A 187 -1.18 -4.10 -22.18
CA SER A 187 -0.61 -5.36 -22.67
C SER A 187 -1.30 -6.56 -22.01
N GLY A 188 -1.28 -7.73 -22.69
CA GLY A 188 -1.84 -8.96 -22.14
C GLY A 188 -1.23 -9.37 -20.79
N MET A 189 0.06 -9.06 -20.58
CA MET A 189 0.75 -9.27 -19.30
C MET A 189 0.22 -8.32 -18.19
N ALA A 190 0.02 -7.03 -18.50
CA ALA A 190 -0.51 -6.10 -17.52
C ALA A 190 -1.95 -6.47 -17.13
N LEU A 191 -2.76 -6.86 -18.11
CA LEU A 191 -4.13 -7.33 -17.89
C LEU A 191 -4.16 -8.58 -17.02
N SER A 192 -3.30 -9.56 -17.28
CA SER A 192 -3.26 -10.80 -16.49
C SER A 192 -2.87 -10.55 -15.03
N VAL A 193 -1.94 -9.62 -14.76
CA VAL A 193 -1.57 -9.21 -13.40
C VAL A 193 -2.74 -8.55 -12.68
N ILE A 194 -3.43 -7.61 -13.32
CA ILE A 194 -4.60 -6.93 -12.74
C ILE A 194 -5.72 -7.93 -12.43
N LEU A 195 -6.04 -8.82 -13.39
CA LEU A 195 -7.03 -9.87 -13.19
C LEU A 195 -6.65 -10.82 -12.04
N THR A 196 -5.36 -11.16 -11.90
CA THR A 196 -4.89 -12.00 -10.80
C THR A 196 -5.09 -11.32 -9.45
N ILE A 197 -4.73 -10.03 -9.33
CA ILE A 197 -4.93 -9.25 -8.10
C ILE A 197 -6.43 -9.13 -7.77
N PHE A 198 -7.26 -8.89 -8.79
CA PHE A 198 -8.71 -8.84 -8.68
C PHE A 198 -9.28 -10.16 -8.13
N ILE A 199 -8.94 -11.29 -8.75
CA ILE A 199 -9.40 -12.63 -8.31
C ILE A 199 -8.99 -12.91 -6.87
N ILE A 200 -7.76 -12.58 -6.49
CA ILE A 200 -7.29 -12.79 -5.12
C ILE A 200 -8.07 -11.91 -4.12
N SER A 201 -8.45 -10.69 -4.52
CA SER A 201 -9.21 -9.76 -3.68
C SER A 201 -10.67 -10.20 -3.47
N LEU A 202 -11.24 -10.99 -4.38
CA LEU A 202 -12.53 -11.66 -4.16
C LEU A 202 -12.48 -12.63 -2.96
N ILE A 203 -11.33 -13.27 -2.72
CA ILE A 203 -11.19 -14.31 -1.69
C ILE A 203 -11.00 -13.69 -0.29
N ASN A 204 -10.22 -12.61 -0.21
CA ASN A 204 -9.80 -12.01 1.05
C ASN A 204 -9.99 -10.48 1.03
N LYS A 205 -10.73 -9.96 2.01
CA LYS A 205 -10.96 -8.53 2.20
C LYS A 205 -9.64 -7.76 2.32
N ASN A 206 -9.48 -6.68 1.56
CA ASN A 206 -8.31 -5.79 1.62
C ASN A 206 -6.95 -6.49 1.40
N TYR A 207 -6.92 -7.54 0.58
CA TYR A 207 -5.71 -8.33 0.35
C TYR A 207 -4.51 -7.49 -0.12
N TRP A 208 -4.72 -6.63 -1.11
CA TRP A 208 -3.70 -5.70 -1.63
C TRP A 208 -3.14 -4.78 -0.54
N CYS A 209 -4.04 -4.12 0.21
CA CYS A 209 -3.71 -3.20 1.29
C CYS A 209 -2.92 -3.85 2.44
N ARG A 210 -3.09 -5.17 2.61
CA ARG A 210 -2.43 -5.96 3.64
C ARG A 210 -1.05 -6.45 3.21
N PHE A 211 -0.89 -6.95 2.00
CA PHE A 211 0.35 -7.63 1.61
C PHE A 211 1.18 -6.89 0.58
N PHE A 212 0.58 -6.15 -0.36
CA PHE A 212 1.29 -5.61 -1.52
C PHE A 212 1.49 -4.08 -1.50
N CYS A 213 0.64 -3.33 -0.81
CA CYS A 213 0.67 -1.86 -0.86
C CYS A 213 1.83 -1.25 -0.03
N PRO A 214 2.87 -0.68 -0.66
CA PRO A 214 4.00 -0.06 0.08
C PRO A 214 3.58 1.26 0.74
N TYR A 215 2.66 2.02 0.14
CA TYR A 215 2.05 3.19 0.77
C TYR A 215 1.30 2.79 2.04
N GLY A 216 0.59 1.67 2.03
CA GLY A 216 -0.07 1.13 3.22
C GLY A 216 0.91 0.79 4.35
N ALA A 217 2.08 0.23 4.01
CA ALA A 217 3.15 0.01 4.98
C ALA A 217 3.67 1.33 5.56
N LEU A 218 3.97 2.32 4.72
CA LEU A 218 4.46 3.63 5.14
C LEU A 218 3.48 4.37 6.06
N LEU A 219 2.21 4.46 5.65
CA LEU A 219 1.16 5.07 6.47
C LEU A 219 0.93 4.29 7.77
N GLY A 220 1.22 2.98 7.79
CA GLY A 220 1.18 2.15 8.99
C GLY A 220 2.29 2.46 9.98
N ILE A 221 3.51 2.68 9.49
CA ILE A 221 4.65 3.09 10.31
C ILE A 221 4.37 4.45 10.92
N ILE A 222 3.97 5.44 10.11
CA ILE A 222 3.66 6.80 10.59
C ILE A 222 2.45 6.78 11.53
N GLY A 223 1.39 6.07 11.16
CA GLY A 223 0.17 5.96 11.95
C GLY A 223 0.31 5.13 13.22
N TYR A 224 1.47 4.52 13.46
CA TYR A 224 1.79 3.94 14.76
C TYR A 224 1.79 5.02 15.86
N ALA A 225 2.31 6.22 15.55
CA ALA A 225 2.37 7.36 16.46
C ALA A 225 1.02 8.08 16.66
N SER A 226 -0.03 7.68 15.93
CA SER A 226 -1.32 8.38 15.99
C SER A 226 -1.98 8.31 17.37
N PRO A 227 -2.57 9.44 17.84
CA PRO A 227 -3.25 9.50 19.11
C PRO A 227 -4.58 8.74 19.12
N MET A 228 -5.19 8.52 17.95
CA MET A 228 -6.43 7.78 17.84
C MET A 228 -6.15 6.28 17.83
N ARG A 229 -6.73 5.53 18.77
CA ARG A 229 -6.57 4.07 18.82
C ARG A 229 -7.80 3.36 19.35
N ILE A 230 -8.09 2.22 18.73
CA ILE A 230 -9.11 1.30 19.22
C ILE A 230 -8.62 0.72 20.55
N THR A 231 -9.41 0.92 21.60
CA THR A 231 -9.08 0.57 22.97
C THR A 231 -10.16 -0.35 23.54
N ARG A 232 -9.71 -1.46 24.11
CA ARG A 232 -10.53 -2.48 24.76
C ARG A 232 -10.63 -2.18 26.24
N ASP A 233 -11.85 -2.22 26.76
CA ASP A 233 -12.13 -2.20 28.19
C ASP A 233 -12.15 -3.64 28.70
N THR A 234 -11.12 -4.02 29.47
CA THR A 234 -10.97 -5.37 30.00
C THR A 234 -12.02 -5.73 31.04
N GLY A 235 -12.67 -4.74 31.69
CA GLY A 235 -13.72 -5.00 32.66
C GLY A 235 -15.07 -5.32 32.02
N LYS A 236 -15.31 -4.83 30.79
CA LYS A 236 -16.55 -5.08 30.04
C LYS A 236 -16.40 -6.20 28.99
N CYS A 237 -15.19 -6.46 28.53
CA CYS A 237 -14.93 -7.45 27.48
C CYS A 237 -15.13 -8.88 28.02
N ILE A 238 -15.92 -9.67 27.30
CA ILE A 238 -16.17 -11.09 27.59
C ILE A 238 -15.29 -12.05 26.78
N ASP A 239 -14.22 -11.54 26.15
CA ASP A 239 -13.22 -12.28 25.38
C ASP A 239 -13.76 -13.26 24.30
N CYS A 240 -14.92 -12.93 23.71
CA CYS A 240 -15.60 -13.78 22.72
C CYS A 240 -14.92 -13.88 21.33
N GLY A 241 -13.88 -13.09 21.05
CA GLY A 241 -13.12 -13.13 19.79
C GLY A 241 -13.83 -12.59 18.53
N LYS A 242 -15.08 -12.12 18.60
CA LYS A 242 -15.84 -11.61 17.44
C LYS A 242 -15.15 -10.44 16.74
N CYS A 243 -14.54 -9.53 17.51
CA CYS A 243 -13.78 -8.38 17.00
C CYS A 243 -12.59 -8.79 16.11
N THR A 244 -11.93 -9.89 16.45
CA THR A 244 -10.79 -10.44 15.70
C THR A 244 -11.24 -11.12 14.43
N LYS A 245 -12.37 -11.85 14.47
CA LYS A 245 -12.99 -12.42 13.28
C LYS A 245 -13.47 -11.36 12.28
N ALA A 246 -13.92 -10.20 12.78
CA ALA A 246 -14.37 -9.08 11.96
C ALA A 246 -13.21 -8.24 11.37
N CYS A 247 -12.00 -8.36 11.91
CA CYS A 247 -10.87 -7.54 11.46
C CYS A 247 -10.34 -8.01 10.10
N ALA A 248 -10.55 -7.23 9.04
CA ALA A 248 -10.02 -7.52 7.69
C ALA A 248 -8.49 -7.70 7.63
N MET A 249 -7.77 -7.09 8.56
CA MET A 249 -6.32 -7.17 8.66
C MET A 249 -5.83 -8.36 9.52
N HIS A 250 -6.75 -9.22 9.97
CA HIS A 250 -6.58 -10.33 10.93
C HIS A 250 -5.76 -9.96 12.16
N ILE A 251 -6.02 -8.78 12.72
CA ILE A 251 -5.43 -8.36 13.99
C ILE A 251 -6.13 -9.14 15.11
N LEU A 252 -5.36 -9.71 16.04
CA LEU A 252 -5.86 -10.28 17.29
C LEU A 252 -6.29 -9.15 18.24
N VAL A 253 -7.45 -8.56 17.98
CA VAL A 253 -8.02 -7.41 18.70
C VAL A 253 -8.40 -7.80 20.14
N GLU A 254 -8.97 -8.99 20.32
CA GLU A 254 -9.36 -9.53 21.62
C GLU A 254 -8.18 -9.63 22.60
N LYS A 255 -6.98 -9.91 22.08
CA LYS A 255 -5.76 -10.04 22.89
C LYS A 255 -5.04 -8.73 23.17
N LYS A 256 -5.52 -7.60 22.65
CA LYS A 256 -4.86 -6.30 22.77
C LYS A 256 -5.71 -5.34 23.60
N LYS A 257 -5.14 -4.74 24.64
CA LYS A 257 -5.78 -3.64 25.39
C LYS A 257 -5.89 -2.39 24.51
N HIS A 258 -4.82 -2.06 23.81
CA HIS A 258 -4.80 -1.03 22.78
C HIS A 258 -4.37 -1.67 21.46
N VAL A 259 -5.13 -1.43 20.40
CA VAL A 259 -4.82 -1.94 19.05
C VAL A 259 -3.71 -1.08 18.43
N LEU A 260 -2.49 -1.31 18.92
CA LEU A 260 -1.28 -0.65 18.47
C LEU A 260 -0.52 -1.58 17.51
N THR A 261 -0.67 -1.32 16.22
CA THR A 261 -0.08 -2.08 15.11
C THR A 261 -0.03 -1.21 13.85
N HIS A 262 0.94 -1.47 12.98
CA HIS A 262 1.06 -0.85 11.66
C HIS A 262 -0.01 -1.31 10.67
N GLU A 263 -0.84 -2.30 11.02
CA GLU A 263 -1.88 -2.83 10.13
C GLU A 263 -3.26 -2.18 10.27
N CYS A 264 -3.57 -1.55 11.40
CA CYS A 264 -4.92 -1.08 11.66
C CYS A 264 -5.30 0.06 10.69
N VAL A 265 -6.29 -0.20 9.83
CA VAL A 265 -6.88 0.78 8.88
C VAL A 265 -8.04 1.59 9.48
N ALA A 266 -8.30 1.45 10.78
CA ALA A 266 -9.32 2.20 11.52
C ALA A 266 -10.71 2.19 10.85
N CYS A 267 -11.14 1.05 10.30
CA CYS A 267 -12.43 0.89 9.61
C CYS A 267 -13.64 0.68 10.56
N TYR A 268 -13.42 0.59 11.88
CA TYR A 268 -14.47 0.32 12.90
C TYR A 268 -15.18 -1.04 12.82
N ASP A 269 -14.87 -1.93 11.87
CA ASP A 269 -15.50 -3.26 11.77
C ASP A 269 -15.45 -4.06 13.07
N CYS A 270 -14.33 -4.00 13.81
CA CYS A 270 -14.19 -4.69 15.09
C CYS A 270 -15.04 -4.08 16.22
N VAL A 271 -15.26 -2.77 16.20
CA VAL A 271 -16.13 -2.05 17.14
C VAL A 271 -17.59 -2.42 16.84
N ASN A 272 -18.00 -2.37 15.58
CA ASN A 272 -19.35 -2.71 15.14
C ASN A 272 -19.72 -4.18 15.38
N ALA A 273 -18.75 -5.09 15.31
CA ALA A 273 -18.96 -6.51 15.58
C ALA A 273 -18.97 -6.86 17.09
N CYS A 274 -18.62 -5.92 17.97
CA CYS A 274 -18.57 -6.17 19.40
C CYS A 274 -19.99 -6.29 19.98
N PRO A 275 -20.34 -7.40 20.65
CA PRO A 275 -21.69 -7.58 21.20
C PRO A 275 -21.91 -6.80 22.51
N VAL A 276 -20.84 -6.33 23.17
CA VAL A 276 -20.92 -5.62 24.44
C VAL A 276 -20.65 -4.14 24.20
N ASN A 277 -21.67 -3.31 24.44
CA ASN A 277 -21.58 -1.87 24.27
C ASN A 277 -20.50 -1.26 25.18
N GLY A 278 -19.58 -0.51 24.58
CA GLY A 278 -18.51 0.16 25.32
C GLY A 278 -17.32 -0.73 25.70
N ALA A 279 -17.32 -2.02 25.33
CA ALA A 279 -16.18 -2.91 25.59
C ALA A 279 -15.01 -2.68 24.63
N LEU A 280 -15.27 -2.09 23.46
CA LEU A 280 -14.27 -1.80 22.45
C LEU A 280 -14.68 -0.55 21.67
N ASP A 281 -13.88 0.52 21.72
CA ASP A 281 -14.18 1.79 21.04
C ASP A 281 -12.90 2.48 20.55
N MET A 282 -13.04 3.35 19.55
CA MET A 282 -11.99 4.32 19.21
C MET A 282 -11.90 5.40 20.29
N LYS A 283 -10.69 5.64 20.82
CA LYS A 283 -10.42 6.67 21.83
C LYS A 283 -9.12 7.41 21.50
N LEU A 284 -9.00 8.63 22.01
CA LEU A 284 -7.72 9.34 22.04
C LEU A 284 -6.83 8.77 23.15
N VAL A 285 -5.51 8.81 22.95
CA VAL A 285 -4.54 8.56 24.02
C VAL A 285 -4.85 9.47 25.21
N GLY A 286 -5.07 8.87 26.39
CA GLY A 286 -5.31 9.62 27.63
C GLY A 286 -6.78 10.04 27.85
N ASP A 287 -7.64 9.97 26.84
CA ASP A 287 -9.06 10.29 26.98
C ASP A 287 -9.92 9.02 27.19
N ARG A 288 -10.97 9.15 27.98
CA ARG A 288 -12.02 8.13 28.18
C ARG A 288 -13.12 8.23 27.12
N LYS A 289 -13.30 9.40 26.48
CA LYS A 289 -14.37 9.66 25.52
C LYS A 289 -14.24 8.77 24.28
N LYS A 290 -15.35 8.15 23.90
CA LYS A 290 -15.47 7.38 22.65
C LYS A 290 -15.63 8.34 21.48
N ILE A 291 -14.94 8.07 20.38
CA ILE A 291 -15.12 8.77 19.12
C ILE A 291 -16.08 7.95 18.27
N HIS A 292 -17.21 8.55 17.91
CA HIS A 292 -18.17 7.92 17.00
C HIS A 292 -17.61 7.83 15.58
N TYR A 293 -17.93 6.77 14.84
CA TYR A 293 -17.39 6.53 13.50
C TYR A 293 -17.70 7.67 12.52
N VAL A 294 -18.90 8.29 12.61
CA VAL A 294 -19.28 9.45 11.78
C VAL A 294 -18.37 10.64 12.04
N LEU A 295 -18.13 10.96 13.31
CA LEU A 295 -17.24 12.06 13.68
C LEU A 295 -15.81 11.80 13.19
N TYR A 296 -15.33 10.57 13.35
CA TYR A 296 -14.02 10.16 12.84
C TYR A 296 -13.92 10.33 11.31
N ALA A 297 -14.91 9.86 10.57
CA ALA A 297 -14.94 9.96 9.11
C ALA A 297 -15.01 11.42 8.64
N VAL A 298 -15.87 12.24 9.26
CA VAL A 298 -16.00 13.67 8.93
C VAL A 298 -14.69 14.41 9.22
N LEU A 299 -14.03 14.15 10.33
CA LEU A 299 -12.73 14.79 10.64
C LEU A 299 -11.63 14.37 9.66
N LEU A 300 -11.58 13.07 9.31
CA LEU A 300 -10.59 12.55 8.37
C LEU A 300 -10.78 13.09 6.95
N VAL A 301 -12.02 13.01 6.43
CA VAL A 301 -12.38 13.53 5.10
C VAL A 301 -12.27 15.05 5.08
N GLY A 302 -12.75 15.72 6.13
CA GLY A 302 -12.66 17.17 6.29
C GLY A 302 -11.22 17.65 6.26
N LEU A 303 -10.30 16.99 6.97
CA LEU A 303 -8.87 17.31 6.91
C LEU A 303 -8.31 17.13 5.48
N TYR A 304 -8.62 16.01 4.83
CA TYR A 304 -8.14 15.74 3.48
C TYR A 304 -8.64 16.79 2.47
N VAL A 305 -9.93 17.10 2.51
CA VAL A 305 -10.57 18.09 1.63
C VAL A 305 -10.09 19.51 1.93
N ALA A 306 -9.90 19.87 3.20
CA ALA A 306 -9.40 21.19 3.58
C ALA A 306 -7.97 21.42 3.05
N VAL A 307 -7.03 20.49 3.30
CA VAL A 307 -5.65 20.64 2.85
C VAL A 307 -5.55 20.70 1.32
N THR A 308 -6.28 19.84 0.62
CA THR A 308 -6.26 19.80 -0.86
C THR A 308 -6.89 21.04 -1.49
N ASN A 309 -7.99 21.58 -0.94
CA ASN A 309 -8.58 22.82 -1.44
C ASN A 309 -7.75 24.06 -1.08
N THR A 310 -7.11 24.11 0.09
CA THR A 310 -6.16 25.18 0.42
C THR A 310 -5.00 25.19 -0.58
N ALA A 311 -4.48 24.03 -0.96
CA ALA A 311 -3.44 23.95 -1.99
C ALA A 311 -3.93 24.42 -3.38
N ARG A 312 -5.20 24.18 -3.72
CA ARG A 312 -5.81 24.70 -4.95
C ARG A 312 -5.96 26.21 -4.91
N ALA A 313 -6.46 26.75 -3.80
CA ALA A 313 -6.66 28.19 -3.62
C ALA A 313 -5.34 28.97 -3.60
N THR A 314 -4.27 28.38 -3.06
CA THR A 314 -2.93 28.98 -3.01
C THR A 314 -2.09 28.76 -4.28
N GLY A 315 -2.64 28.06 -5.29
CA GLY A 315 -1.91 27.78 -6.55
C GLY A 315 -0.86 26.67 -6.46
N HIS A 316 -0.72 25.98 -5.31
CA HIS A 316 0.19 24.85 -5.11
C HIS A 316 -0.38 23.50 -5.58
N TRP A 317 -1.39 23.51 -6.45
CA TRP A 317 -2.03 22.31 -6.99
C TRP A 317 -1.81 22.12 -8.49
N TYR A 318 -1.83 23.22 -9.25
CA TYR A 318 -1.86 23.17 -10.71
C TYR A 318 -0.45 23.05 -11.30
N THR A 319 -0.33 22.27 -12.38
CA THR A 319 0.92 22.17 -13.15
C THR A 319 1.22 23.48 -13.86
N LYS A 320 2.51 23.77 -14.06
CA LYS A 320 2.96 24.93 -14.86
C LYS A 320 3.13 24.63 -16.36
N ILE A 321 2.83 23.41 -16.81
CA ILE A 321 2.89 23.07 -18.23
C ILE A 321 1.71 23.71 -18.96
N SER A 322 1.99 24.41 -20.07
CA SER A 322 0.94 25.00 -20.91
C SER A 322 0.22 23.94 -21.75
N ASP A 323 -1.03 24.20 -22.12
CA ASP A 323 -1.81 23.27 -22.97
C ASP A 323 -1.14 23.04 -24.34
N ALA A 324 -0.55 24.09 -24.93
CA ALA A 324 0.19 23.98 -26.19
C ALA A 324 1.41 23.05 -26.07
N GLU A 325 2.17 23.18 -24.98
CA GLU A 325 3.28 22.28 -24.68
C GLU A 325 2.79 20.84 -24.44
N TYR A 326 1.64 20.66 -23.78
CA TYR A 326 1.05 19.35 -23.56
C TYR A 326 0.66 18.67 -24.88
N ILE A 327 -0.01 19.39 -25.79
CA ILE A 327 -0.40 18.91 -27.12
C ILE A 327 0.84 18.50 -27.94
N LEU A 328 1.88 19.34 -27.96
CA LEU A 328 3.13 19.03 -28.66
C LEU A 328 3.77 17.75 -28.10
N ARG A 329 3.90 17.64 -26.77
CA ARG A 329 4.49 16.47 -26.11
C ARG A 329 3.68 15.18 -26.34
N ILE A 330 2.35 15.27 -26.47
CA ILE A 330 1.50 14.12 -26.83
C ILE A 330 1.84 13.64 -28.24
N SER A 331 2.04 14.54 -29.20
CA SER A 331 2.39 14.18 -30.59
C SER A 331 3.75 13.50 -30.71
N GLU A 332 4.66 13.78 -29.78
CA GLU A 332 6.04 13.27 -29.80
C GLU A 332 6.26 12.10 -28.81
N LEU A 333 5.22 11.58 -28.17
CA LEU A 333 5.33 10.68 -27.01
C LEU A 333 6.14 9.39 -27.25
N ASP A 334 6.17 8.94 -28.51
CA ASP A 334 6.87 7.73 -28.97
C ASP A 334 8.32 8.01 -29.43
N GLN A 335 8.77 9.27 -29.42
CA GLN A 335 10.15 9.61 -29.72
C GLN A 335 11.12 9.08 -28.65
N PRO A 336 12.36 8.71 -29.02
CA PRO A 336 13.37 8.15 -28.11
C PRO A 336 13.65 9.02 -26.87
N LYS A 337 13.58 10.35 -27.00
CA LYS A 337 13.81 11.31 -25.90
C LYS A 337 12.84 11.16 -24.74
N TYR A 338 11.67 10.59 -24.98
CA TYR A 338 10.68 10.28 -23.93
C TYR A 338 10.73 8.83 -23.46
N LEU A 339 11.52 7.95 -24.09
CA LEU A 339 11.65 6.55 -23.67
C LEU A 339 12.60 6.45 -22.46
N HIS A 340 12.15 5.76 -21.41
CA HIS A 340 12.96 5.55 -20.21
C HIS A 340 14.03 4.47 -20.47
N LYS A 341 15.25 4.89 -20.85
CA LYS A 341 16.40 3.99 -21.03
C LYS A 341 17.06 3.66 -19.69
N ALA A 342 16.39 2.84 -18.87
CA ALA A 342 16.98 2.24 -17.65
C ALA A 342 17.74 3.22 -16.71
N GLY A 343 17.26 4.46 -16.58
CA GLY A 343 17.89 5.48 -15.71
C GLY A 343 18.78 6.49 -16.42
N GLN A 344 18.95 6.40 -17.75
CA GLN A 344 19.50 7.47 -18.57
C GLN A 344 18.36 8.28 -19.20
N PHE A 345 18.35 9.59 -18.94
CA PHE A 345 17.42 10.53 -19.53
C PHE A 345 18.14 11.35 -20.59
N GLU A 346 17.57 11.44 -21.80
CA GLU A 346 17.98 12.49 -22.73
C GLU A 346 17.50 13.82 -22.13
N MET A 347 18.46 14.73 -21.91
CA MET A 347 18.23 16.03 -21.27
C MET A 347 18.04 17.08 -22.36
N GLU A 348 17.02 17.92 -22.24
CA GLU A 348 16.84 19.12 -23.07
C GLU A 348 17.67 20.31 -22.55
#